data_AF-A0AA48GWL7-F1
#
_entry.id   AF-A0AA48GWL7-F1
#
_cell.length_a   1.000
_cell.length_b   1.000
_cell.length_c   1.000
_cell.angle_alpha   90.00
_cell.angle_beta   90.00
_cell.angle_gamma   90.00
#
_symmetry.space_group_name_H-M   'P 1'
#
loop_
_entity.id
_entity.type
_entity.pdbx_description
1 polymer ?
#
loop_
_entity_poly.entity_id
_entity_poly.type
_entity_poly.pdbx_seq_one_letter_code
_entity_poly.pdbx_strand_id
1 'polypeptide(L)'
;MHCPRCQHPQEDGLEACQACGVVFSRWPPPPRPVQTAPEDGGTWLQDLLWPEPAGSAGAVLARAFALAVLALLTVRVLAAPLTGPEAMGFLHWIDLPFHEAGHFVFSPFGTFLHILGGTLGQLLVPLLVAGAFARQRDPFGAGVGLWWMGQSFVDCAPYIADARARQLLLISGETGQTDWEGHDWYQLLDRTGLLSLDLTLARFAWILGALLMAAALAWGVWTLRRQWPGRA
;
A
#
# COMPACT_ATOMS: atom_id res chain seq x y z
N MET A 1 -54.94 19.29 -19.88
CA MET A 1 -53.83 18.58 -19.20
C MET A 1 -54.26 18.00 -17.86
N HIS A 2 -53.66 16.88 -17.41
CA HIS A 2 -53.83 16.36 -16.05
C HIS A 2 -52.69 16.84 -15.15
N CYS A 3 -53.02 17.27 -13.92
CA CYS A 3 -51.98 17.69 -12.98
C CYS A 3 -51.06 16.51 -12.59
N PRO A 4 -49.72 16.63 -12.67
CA PRO A 4 -48.80 15.54 -12.31
C PRO A 4 -48.80 15.22 -10.80
N ARG A 5 -49.34 16.12 -9.96
CA ARG A 5 -49.44 15.90 -8.50
C ARG A 5 -50.78 15.29 -8.08
N CYS A 6 -51.90 15.88 -8.47
CA CYS A 6 -53.24 15.51 -7.99
C CYS A 6 -54.15 14.90 -9.06
N GLN A 7 -53.65 14.74 -10.30
CA GLN A 7 -54.39 14.20 -11.45
C GLN A 7 -55.69 14.91 -11.82
N HIS A 8 -55.93 16.13 -11.31
CA HIS A 8 -57.11 16.91 -11.69
C HIS A 8 -57.07 17.30 -13.18
N PRO A 9 -58.14 17.05 -13.97
CA PRO A 9 -58.23 17.47 -15.36
C PRO A 9 -58.51 18.98 -15.44
N GLN A 10 -57.73 19.70 -16.25
CA GLN A 10 -57.87 21.15 -16.44
C GLN A 10 -57.44 21.56 -17.87
N GLU A 11 -57.75 22.79 -18.26
CA GLU A 11 -57.36 23.36 -19.56
C GLU A 11 -55.84 23.48 -19.72
N ASP A 12 -55.37 23.44 -20.97
CA ASP A 12 -53.95 23.59 -21.31
C ASP A 12 -53.54 25.08 -21.27
N GLY A 13 -52.30 25.36 -20.85
CA GLY A 13 -51.73 26.71 -20.83
C GLY A 13 -51.83 27.47 -19.50
N LEU A 14 -52.34 26.85 -18.44
CA LEU A 14 -52.35 27.42 -17.09
C LEU A 14 -50.96 27.38 -16.45
N GLU A 15 -50.58 28.41 -15.69
CA GLU A 15 -49.29 28.47 -14.99
C GLU A 15 -49.25 27.57 -13.73
N ALA A 16 -50.40 27.37 -13.10
CA ALA A 16 -50.55 26.57 -11.89
C ALA A 16 -51.83 25.74 -11.91
N CYS A 17 -51.83 24.64 -11.16
CA CYS A 17 -52.98 23.78 -11.03
C CYS A 17 -54.09 24.43 -10.18
N GLN A 18 -55.30 24.51 -10.72
CA GLN A 18 -56.45 25.14 -10.03
C GLN A 18 -56.91 24.39 -8.77
N ALA A 19 -56.62 23.08 -8.65
CA ALA A 19 -57.05 22.27 -7.52
C ALA A 19 -56.00 22.19 -6.38
N CYS A 20 -54.72 22.08 -6.72
CA CYS A 20 -53.66 21.87 -5.72
C CYS A 20 -52.56 22.95 -5.67
N GLY A 21 -52.66 23.97 -6.52
CA GLY A 21 -51.75 25.12 -6.53
C GLY A 21 -50.32 24.84 -7.01
N VAL A 22 -50.05 23.67 -7.60
CA VAL A 22 -48.73 23.35 -8.16
C VAL A 22 -48.44 24.23 -9.37
N VAL A 23 -47.32 24.97 -9.33
CA VAL A 23 -46.81 25.74 -10.46
C VAL A 23 -46.04 24.82 -11.39
N PHE A 24 -46.48 24.66 -12.65
CA PHE A 24 -45.91 23.67 -13.56
C PHE A 24 -44.47 23.97 -13.98
N SER A 25 -44.09 25.26 -14.06
CA SER A 25 -42.71 25.68 -14.36
C SER A 25 -41.70 25.32 -13.27
N ARG A 26 -42.16 25.02 -12.05
CA ARG A 26 -41.34 24.61 -10.91
C ARG A 26 -41.49 23.12 -10.58
N TRP A 27 -42.24 22.38 -11.38
CA TRP A 27 -42.41 20.95 -11.15
C TRP A 27 -41.13 20.22 -11.54
N PRO A 28 -40.48 19.48 -10.61
CA PRO A 28 -39.26 18.78 -10.93
C PRO A 28 -39.54 17.71 -12.00
N PRO A 29 -38.66 17.52 -12.98
CA PRO A 29 -38.76 16.39 -13.90
C PRO A 29 -38.78 15.09 -13.08
N PRO A 30 -39.47 14.04 -13.56
CA PRO A 30 -39.39 12.74 -12.91
C PRO A 30 -37.90 12.38 -12.75
N PRO A 31 -37.50 11.81 -11.61
CA PRO A 31 -36.13 11.37 -11.43
C PRO A 31 -35.77 10.48 -12.61
N ARG A 32 -34.68 10.82 -13.32
CA ARG A 32 -34.16 9.94 -14.36
C ARG A 32 -33.99 8.57 -13.71
N PRO A 33 -34.41 7.47 -14.37
CA PRO A 33 -34.06 6.15 -13.90
C PRO A 33 -32.56 6.17 -13.65
N VAL A 34 -32.17 5.99 -12.38
CA VAL A 34 -30.76 5.79 -12.06
C VAL A 34 -30.43 4.49 -12.77
N GLN A 35 -29.68 4.60 -13.87
CA GLN A 35 -29.02 3.44 -14.44
C GLN A 35 -28.02 3.02 -13.38
N THR A 36 -28.46 2.18 -12.44
CA THR A 36 -27.56 1.41 -11.63
C THR A 36 -26.73 0.63 -12.64
N ALA A 37 -25.43 0.94 -12.69
CA ALA A 37 -24.47 0.09 -13.39
C ALA A 37 -24.79 -1.36 -12.99
N PRO A 38 -24.74 -2.33 -13.92
CA PRO A 38 -24.98 -3.72 -13.58
C PRO A 38 -24.17 -4.04 -12.33
N GLU A 39 -24.80 -4.64 -11.32
CA GLU A 39 -24.05 -5.20 -10.20
C GLU A 39 -23.13 -6.26 -10.81
N ASP A 40 -21.88 -5.88 -11.10
CA ASP A 40 -20.84 -6.81 -11.49
C ASP A 40 -20.75 -7.82 -10.34
N GLY A 41 -21.24 -9.04 -10.58
CA GLY A 41 -21.18 -10.15 -9.63
C GLY A 41 -19.74 -10.64 -9.36
N GLY A 42 -18.74 -9.86 -9.76
CA GLY A 42 -17.33 -10.09 -9.49
C GLY A 42 -17.02 -9.81 -8.02
N THR A 43 -16.31 -10.73 -7.39
CA THR A 43 -15.73 -10.46 -6.07
C THR A 43 -14.57 -9.47 -6.21
N TRP A 44 -14.28 -8.68 -5.18
CA TRP A 44 -13.11 -7.79 -5.16
C TRP A 44 -11.78 -8.51 -5.48
N LEU A 45 -11.72 -9.82 -5.20
CA LEU A 45 -10.62 -10.71 -5.59
C LEU A 45 -10.53 -10.91 -7.11
N GLN A 46 -11.66 -10.99 -7.82
CA GLN A 46 -11.68 -11.09 -9.28
C GLN A 46 -11.19 -9.80 -9.93
N ASP A 47 -11.59 -8.63 -9.43
CA ASP A 47 -11.11 -7.35 -9.96
C ASP A 47 -9.60 -7.17 -9.77
N LEU A 48 -9.08 -7.70 -8.65
CA LEU A 48 -7.66 -7.68 -8.32
C LEU A 48 -6.85 -8.69 -9.15
N LEU A 49 -7.42 -9.88 -9.37
CA LEU A 49 -6.83 -10.98 -10.14
C LEU A 49 -7.20 -10.93 -11.62
N TRP A 50 -7.96 -9.95 -12.09
CA TRP A 50 -8.32 -9.78 -13.50
C TRP A 50 -8.70 -8.33 -13.82
N PRO A 51 -7.73 -7.40 -13.81
CA PRO A 51 -8.03 -6.00 -14.06
C PRO A 51 -8.52 -5.78 -15.48
N GLU A 52 -9.56 -4.97 -15.60
CA GLU A 52 -10.07 -4.46 -16.86
C GLU A 52 -8.97 -3.69 -17.64
N PRO A 53 -9.09 -3.63 -18.98
CA PRO A 53 -8.15 -2.90 -19.83
C PRO A 53 -7.96 -1.45 -19.36
N ALA A 54 -6.73 -0.94 -19.41
CA ALA A 54 -6.48 0.44 -19.01
C ALA A 54 -7.17 1.40 -19.99
N GLY A 55 -7.87 2.42 -19.46
CA GLY A 55 -8.61 3.39 -20.26
C GLY A 55 -7.75 4.31 -21.15
N SER A 56 -6.42 4.33 -20.98
CA SER A 56 -5.52 5.10 -21.84
C SER A 56 -4.13 4.46 -22.00
N ALA A 57 -3.54 4.57 -23.20
CA ALA A 57 -2.18 4.10 -23.47
C ALA A 57 -1.13 4.80 -22.58
N GLY A 58 -1.37 6.07 -22.22
CA GLY A 58 -0.50 6.83 -21.31
C GLY A 58 -0.41 6.19 -19.92
N ALA A 59 -1.52 5.69 -19.37
CA ALA A 59 -1.53 5.01 -18.08
C ALA A 59 -0.71 3.70 -18.12
N VAL A 60 -0.80 2.94 -19.22
CA VAL A 60 -0.02 1.70 -19.41
C VAL A 60 1.47 2.01 -19.48
N LEU A 61 1.86 3.04 -20.24
CA LEU A 61 3.26 3.47 -20.36
C LEU A 61 3.83 3.94 -19.01
N ALA A 62 3.06 4.72 -18.25
CA ALA A 62 3.47 5.19 -16.92
C ALA A 62 3.68 4.01 -15.95
N ARG A 63 2.76 3.04 -15.94
CA ARG A 63 2.87 1.81 -15.14
C ARG A 63 4.06 0.94 -15.59
N ALA A 64 4.31 0.83 -16.89
CA ALA A 64 5.47 0.11 -17.42
C ALA A 64 6.79 0.77 -17.00
N PHE A 65 6.87 2.10 -17.06
CA PHE A 65 8.01 2.86 -16.57
C PHE A 65 8.22 2.64 -15.06
N ALA A 66 7.16 2.79 -14.26
CA ALA A 66 7.23 2.54 -12.82
C ALA A 66 7.72 1.11 -12.51
N LEU A 67 7.22 0.10 -13.22
CA LEU A 67 7.66 -1.29 -13.05
C LEU A 67 9.15 -1.48 -13.39
N ALA A 68 9.64 -0.83 -14.44
CA ALA A 68 11.06 -0.87 -14.80
C ALA A 68 11.93 -0.22 -13.71
N VAL A 69 11.48 0.90 -13.14
CA VAL A 69 12.16 1.54 -11.99
C VAL A 69 12.17 0.59 -10.78
N LEU A 70 11.04 -0.02 -10.43
CA LEU A 70 10.98 -0.99 -9.32
C LEU A 70 11.89 -2.20 -9.56
N ALA A 71 11.96 -2.71 -10.79
CA ALA A 71 12.87 -3.80 -11.14
C ALA A 71 14.34 -3.39 -10.94
N LEU A 72 14.73 -2.18 -11.40
CA LEU A 72 16.07 -1.65 -11.19
C LEU A 72 16.38 -1.49 -9.70
N LEU A 73 15.45 -0.91 -8.93
CA LEU A 73 15.59 -0.75 -7.48
C LEU A 73 15.70 -2.11 -6.78
N THR A 74 14.96 -3.12 -7.23
CA THR A 74 15.07 -4.50 -6.71
C THR A 74 16.47 -5.04 -6.86
N VAL A 75 17.04 -4.93 -8.07
CA VAL A 75 18.43 -5.38 -8.31
C VAL A 75 19.40 -4.62 -7.42
N ARG A 76 19.24 -3.29 -7.27
CA ARG A 76 20.12 -2.46 -6.46
C ARG A 76 20.06 -2.81 -4.97
N VAL A 77 18.86 -3.00 -4.43
CA VAL A 77 18.62 -3.34 -3.02
C VAL A 77 19.11 -4.76 -2.71
N LEU A 78 18.83 -5.74 -3.58
CA LEU A 78 19.29 -7.12 -3.37
C LEU A 78 20.80 -7.30 -3.58
N ALA A 79 21.46 -6.39 -4.30
CA ALA A 79 22.91 -6.39 -4.45
C ALA A 79 23.66 -5.76 -3.26
N ALA A 80 22.95 -5.09 -2.34
CA ALA A 80 23.56 -4.50 -1.16
C ALA A 80 24.09 -5.61 -0.22
N PRO A 81 25.23 -5.38 0.47
CA PRO A 81 25.75 -6.33 1.42
C PRO A 81 24.79 -6.48 2.62
N LEU A 82 24.73 -7.66 3.22
CA LEU A 82 23.90 -7.91 4.40
C LEU A 82 24.52 -7.32 5.69
N THR A 83 25.82 -7.03 5.69
CA THR A 83 26.55 -6.60 6.88
C THR A 83 27.51 -5.45 6.53
N GLY A 84 27.78 -4.62 7.52
CA GLY A 84 28.72 -3.51 7.41
C GLY A 84 28.04 -2.16 7.13
N PRO A 85 28.80 -1.06 7.14
CA PRO A 85 28.24 0.30 7.11
C PRO A 85 27.50 0.65 5.82
N GLU A 86 27.86 0.00 4.71
CA GLU A 86 27.25 0.22 3.39
C GLU A 86 25.97 -0.61 3.16
N ALA A 87 25.55 -1.40 4.15
CA ALA A 87 24.40 -2.29 4.02
C ALA A 87 23.06 -1.54 3.97
N MET A 88 22.98 -0.37 4.59
CA MET A 88 21.79 0.47 4.57
C MET A 88 21.78 1.32 3.29
N GLY A 89 20.78 1.09 2.43
CA GLY A 89 20.62 1.80 1.17
C GLY A 89 19.86 3.12 1.33
N PHE A 90 19.77 3.90 0.25
CA PHE A 90 19.05 5.19 0.29
C PHE A 90 17.54 5.04 0.58
N LEU A 91 16.94 3.88 0.28
CA LEU A 91 15.53 3.60 0.57
C LEU A 91 15.27 3.47 2.07
N HIS A 92 16.30 3.19 2.88
CA HIS A 92 16.21 3.23 4.34
C HIS A 92 15.64 4.55 4.85
N TRP A 93 15.99 5.68 4.22
CA TRP A 93 15.49 7.00 4.59
C TRP A 93 13.99 7.18 4.38
N ILE A 94 13.37 6.35 3.53
CA ILE A 94 11.91 6.34 3.33
C ILE A 94 11.25 5.54 4.46
N ASP A 95 11.87 4.44 4.88
CA ASP A 95 11.36 3.53 5.90
C ASP A 95 11.55 4.07 7.32
N LEU A 96 12.64 4.79 7.57
CA LEU A 96 13.06 5.25 8.89
C LEU A 96 12.00 6.09 9.62
N PRO A 97 11.30 7.07 9.01
CA PRO A 97 10.24 7.80 9.71
C PRO A 97 9.10 6.90 10.21
N PHE A 98 8.79 5.84 9.47
CA PHE A 98 7.76 4.87 9.86
C PHE A 98 8.25 3.93 10.96
N HIS A 99 9.56 3.62 10.96
CA HIS A 99 10.21 2.94 12.07
C HIS A 99 10.11 3.77 13.36
N GLU A 100 10.57 5.02 13.35
CA GLU A 100 10.50 5.89 14.53
C GLU A 100 9.07 6.12 15.03
N ALA A 101 8.12 6.35 14.10
CA ALA A 101 6.71 6.47 14.46
C ALA A 101 6.15 5.18 15.06
N GLY A 102 6.64 4.02 14.63
CA GLY A 102 6.29 2.72 15.17
C GLY A 102 6.57 2.61 16.66
N HIS A 103 7.76 3.04 17.13
CA HIS A 103 8.07 3.08 18.56
C HIS A 103 7.04 3.88 19.36
N PHE A 104 6.65 5.05 18.86
CA PHE A 104 5.65 5.89 19.51
C PHE A 104 4.27 5.22 19.55
N VAL A 105 3.79 4.70 18.41
CA VAL A 105 2.47 4.06 18.27
C VAL A 105 2.36 2.83 19.18
N PHE A 106 3.43 2.03 19.30
CA PHE A 106 3.41 0.81 20.09
C PHE A 106 3.87 1.01 21.55
N SER A 107 4.29 2.21 21.94
CA SER A 107 4.69 2.54 23.32
C SER A 107 3.66 2.15 24.40
N PRO A 108 2.33 2.25 24.19
CA PRO A 108 1.36 1.90 25.24
C PRO A 108 1.30 0.41 25.57
N PHE A 109 1.88 -0.46 24.74
CA PHE A 109 1.79 -1.91 24.89
C PHE A 109 3.00 -2.53 25.60
N GLY A 110 3.80 -1.71 26.28
CA GLY A 110 4.96 -2.11 27.07
C GLY A 110 6.27 -2.17 26.28
N THR A 111 7.39 -2.33 26.99
CA THR A 111 8.74 -2.13 26.43
C THR A 111 9.06 -3.04 25.25
N PHE A 112 8.65 -4.31 25.29
CA PHE A 112 8.91 -5.24 24.19
C PHE A 112 8.23 -4.78 22.90
N LEU A 113 6.95 -4.41 22.97
CA LEU A 113 6.20 -3.93 21.81
C LEU A 113 6.59 -2.51 21.41
N HIS A 114 7.03 -1.67 22.35
CA HIS A 114 7.64 -0.39 22.02
C HIS A 114 8.87 -0.57 21.12
N ILE A 115 9.81 -1.43 21.50
CA ILE A 115 11.05 -1.69 20.73
C ILE A 115 10.73 -2.39 19.41
N LEU A 116 9.94 -3.48 19.44
CA LEU A 116 9.49 -4.17 18.22
C LEU A 116 8.64 -3.25 17.32
N GLY A 117 8.01 -2.25 17.92
CA GLY A 117 7.15 -1.27 17.31
C GLY A 117 7.80 -0.56 16.14
N GLY A 118 9.12 -0.32 16.19
CA GLY A 118 9.85 0.29 15.08
C GLY A 118 9.70 -0.52 13.80
N THR A 119 10.19 -1.76 13.81
CA THR A 119 10.06 -2.65 12.66
C THR A 119 8.60 -2.94 12.30
N LEU A 120 7.68 -3.02 13.27
CA LEU A 120 6.25 -3.17 12.96
C LEU A 120 5.70 -1.98 12.19
N GLY A 121 6.04 -0.75 12.60
CA GLY A 121 5.64 0.47 11.89
C GLY A 121 6.15 0.48 10.45
N GLN A 122 7.44 0.19 10.27
CA GLN A 122 8.08 0.05 8.96
C GLN A 122 7.35 -0.97 8.06
N LEU A 123 6.91 -2.11 8.58
CA LEU A 123 6.23 -3.16 7.79
C LEU A 123 4.73 -2.92 7.60
N LEU A 124 4.05 -2.27 8.55
CA LEU A 124 2.60 -2.08 8.52
C LEU A 124 2.21 -1.02 7.49
N VAL A 125 2.97 0.05 7.34
CA VAL A 125 2.66 1.14 6.40
C VAL A 125 2.57 0.65 4.95
N PRO A 126 3.57 -0.04 4.37
CA PRO A 126 3.46 -0.55 3.01
C PRO A 126 2.33 -1.58 2.85
N LEU A 127 2.07 -2.39 3.88
CA LEU A 127 0.95 -3.33 3.89
C LEU A 127 -0.41 -2.60 3.85
N LEU A 128 -0.56 -1.50 4.61
CA LEU A 128 -1.76 -0.66 4.58
C LEU A 128 -1.93 0.02 3.22
N VAL A 129 -0.84 0.48 2.60
CA VAL A 129 -0.86 1.04 1.23
C VAL A 129 -1.29 -0.03 0.23
N ALA A 130 -0.73 -1.23 0.29
CA ALA A 130 -1.14 -2.34 -0.56
C ALA A 130 -2.64 -2.65 -0.40
N GLY A 131 -3.13 -2.73 0.84
CA GLY A 131 -4.54 -2.95 1.16
C GLY A 131 -5.45 -1.81 0.70
N ALA A 132 -5.00 -0.56 0.79
CA ALA A 132 -5.76 0.60 0.34
C ALA A 132 -5.95 0.60 -1.19
N PHE A 133 -4.91 0.27 -1.96
CA PHE A 133 -5.03 0.11 -3.42
C PHE A 133 -5.83 -1.13 -3.82
N ALA A 134 -5.68 -2.23 -3.08
CA ALA A 134 -6.51 -3.43 -3.30
C ALA A 134 -8.00 -3.12 -3.10
N ARG A 135 -8.36 -2.33 -2.07
CA ARG A 135 -9.75 -1.87 -1.87
C ARG A 135 -10.25 -0.94 -2.98
N GLN A 136 -9.35 -0.19 -3.61
CA GLN A 136 -9.66 0.66 -4.78
C GLN A 136 -9.67 -0.11 -6.10
N ARG A 137 -9.47 -1.45 -6.07
CA ARG A 137 -9.37 -2.30 -7.26
C ARG A 137 -8.24 -1.87 -8.20
N ASP A 138 -7.14 -1.35 -7.64
CA ASP A 138 -5.92 -1.06 -8.39
C ASP A 138 -4.84 -2.13 -8.10
N PRO A 139 -4.77 -3.21 -8.88
CA PRO A 139 -3.79 -4.27 -8.66
C PRO A 139 -2.36 -3.80 -8.89
N PHE A 140 -2.14 -2.81 -9.76
CA PHE A 140 -0.80 -2.26 -9.96
C PHE A 140 -0.34 -1.53 -8.70
N GLY A 141 -1.17 -0.61 -8.18
CA GLY A 141 -0.90 0.09 -6.92
C GLY A 141 -0.74 -0.85 -5.73
N ALA A 142 -1.57 -1.90 -5.64
CA ALA A 142 -1.44 -2.93 -4.61
C ALA A 142 -0.10 -3.68 -4.72
N GLY A 143 0.33 -4.00 -5.94
CA GLY A 143 1.65 -4.55 -6.22
C GLY A 143 2.79 -3.62 -5.81
N VAL A 144 2.68 -2.30 -6.01
CA VAL A 144 3.68 -1.34 -5.52
C VAL A 144 3.78 -1.37 -3.99
N GLY A 145 2.65 -1.43 -3.28
CA GLY A 145 2.65 -1.56 -1.81
C GLY A 145 3.28 -2.88 -1.34
N LEU A 146 3.00 -3.99 -2.03
CA LEU A 146 3.62 -5.29 -1.75
C LEU A 146 5.13 -5.28 -2.01
N TRP A 147 5.56 -4.61 -3.09
CA TRP A 147 6.97 -4.41 -3.38
C TRP A 147 7.67 -3.64 -2.27
N TRP A 148 7.06 -2.54 -1.80
CA TRP A 148 7.59 -1.74 -0.71
C TRP A 148 7.68 -2.57 0.58
N MET A 149 6.67 -3.37 0.91
CA MET A 149 6.73 -4.30 2.05
C MET A 149 7.91 -5.27 1.93
N GLY A 150 8.14 -5.82 0.72
CA GLY A 150 9.30 -6.66 0.47
C GLY A 150 10.63 -5.92 0.64
N GLN A 151 10.72 -4.68 0.14
CA GLN A 151 11.89 -3.83 0.32
C GLN A 151 12.14 -3.51 1.80
N SER A 152 11.10 -3.25 2.59
CA SER A 152 11.22 -3.01 4.04
C SER A 152 11.77 -4.23 4.79
N PHE A 153 11.41 -5.46 4.38
CA PHE A 153 12.04 -6.67 4.92
C PHE A 153 13.53 -6.77 4.56
N VAL A 154 13.91 -6.41 3.33
CA VAL A 154 15.32 -6.40 2.91
C VAL A 154 16.10 -5.32 3.66
N ASP A 155 15.53 -4.15 3.88
CA ASP A 155 16.13 -3.02 4.62
C ASP A 155 16.32 -3.34 6.10
N CYS A 156 15.37 -4.05 6.69
CA CYS A 156 15.46 -4.54 8.07
C CYS A 156 16.57 -5.61 8.23
N ALA A 157 16.89 -6.37 7.18
CA ALA A 157 17.78 -7.51 7.29
C ALA A 157 19.21 -7.16 7.76
N PRO A 158 19.89 -6.13 7.24
CA PRO A 158 21.17 -5.67 7.80
C PRO A 158 21.08 -5.21 9.25
N TYR A 159 19.98 -4.56 9.63
CA TYR A 159 19.77 -4.12 11.01
C TYR A 159 19.62 -5.30 11.97
N ILE A 160 18.94 -6.38 11.56
CA ILE A 160 18.93 -7.65 12.29
C ILE A 160 20.34 -8.25 12.34
N ALA A 161 21.05 -8.29 11.22
CA ALA A 161 22.38 -8.90 11.11
C ALA A 161 23.42 -8.20 12.00
N ASP A 162 23.24 -6.90 12.21
CA ASP A 162 24.12 -6.08 13.05
C ASP A 162 23.82 -6.24 14.55
N ALA A 163 22.77 -6.95 14.97
CA ALA A 163 22.36 -7.01 16.38
C ALA A 163 23.48 -7.36 17.37
N ARG A 164 24.42 -8.26 17.03
CA ARG A 164 25.59 -8.54 17.88
C ARG A 164 26.73 -7.52 17.71
N ALA A 165 26.98 -7.09 16.48
CA ALA A 165 28.12 -6.24 16.14
C ALA A 165 27.88 -4.77 16.53
N ARG A 166 26.65 -4.29 16.34
CA ARG A 166 26.13 -2.96 16.67
C ARG A 166 26.94 -1.83 16.05
N GLN A 167 27.40 -2.03 14.82
CA GLN A 167 28.29 -1.14 14.08
C GLN A 167 27.53 -0.14 13.21
N LEU A 168 26.25 -0.37 12.92
CA LEU A 168 25.45 0.56 12.13
C LEU A 168 25.26 1.88 12.87
N LEU A 169 25.30 2.97 12.09
CA LEU A 169 24.99 4.31 12.58
C LEU A 169 23.46 4.44 12.72
N LEU A 170 23.01 4.74 13.93
CA LEU A 170 21.60 4.92 14.27
C LEU A 170 21.15 6.36 13.99
N ILE A 171 19.83 6.60 14.05
CA ILE A 171 19.26 7.95 13.85
C ILE A 171 19.76 8.98 14.88
N SER A 172 20.19 8.51 16.05
CA SER A 172 20.82 9.33 17.09
C SER A 172 22.16 9.93 16.67
N GLY A 173 22.77 9.45 15.59
CA GLY A 173 24.14 9.80 15.18
C GLY A 173 25.21 8.99 15.91
N GLU A 174 24.80 7.99 16.69
CA GLU A 174 25.65 7.07 17.44
C GLU A 174 25.51 5.64 16.91
N THR A 175 26.42 4.73 17.29
CA THR A 175 26.26 3.31 16.98
C THR A 175 25.68 2.58 18.19
N GLY A 176 25.12 1.39 17.98
CA GLY A 176 24.63 0.58 19.11
C GLY A 176 25.74 0.08 20.07
N GLN A 177 27.02 0.32 19.73
CA GLN A 177 28.15 0.11 20.63
C GLN A 177 28.30 1.21 21.67
N THR A 178 27.96 2.45 21.33
CA THR A 178 28.00 3.61 22.25
C THR A 178 26.66 3.79 22.97
N ASP A 179 25.56 3.55 22.26
CA ASP A 179 24.21 3.53 22.81
C ASP A 179 23.66 2.10 22.86
N TRP A 180 23.90 1.42 23.98
CA TRP A 180 23.51 0.01 24.16
C TRP A 180 22.00 -0.21 24.16
N GLU A 181 21.21 0.84 24.44
CA GLU A 181 19.75 0.80 24.43
C GLU A 181 19.19 1.23 23.06
N GLY A 182 19.95 1.97 22.25
CA GLY A 182 19.49 2.46 20.94
C GLY A 182 19.28 1.39 19.87
N HIS A 183 19.88 0.20 19.99
CA HIS A 183 19.79 -0.84 18.96
C HIS A 183 18.66 -1.84 19.23
N ASP A 184 17.54 -1.70 18.53
CA ASP A 184 16.30 -2.46 18.75
C ASP A 184 16.50 -3.97 18.64
N TRP A 185 17.10 -4.44 17.54
CA TRP A 185 17.27 -5.88 17.32
C TRP A 185 18.24 -6.53 18.29
N TYR A 186 19.25 -5.81 18.78
CA TYR A 186 20.06 -6.28 19.91
C TYR A 186 19.17 -6.49 21.13
N GLN A 187 18.40 -5.48 21.53
CA GLN A 187 17.53 -5.56 22.69
C GLN A 187 16.49 -6.69 22.58
N LEU A 188 15.85 -6.85 21.43
CA LEU A 188 14.84 -7.90 21.21
C LEU A 188 15.44 -9.30 21.29
N LEU A 189 16.58 -9.52 20.62
CA LEU A 189 17.22 -10.83 20.58
C LEU A 189 17.91 -11.20 21.90
N ASP A 190 18.47 -10.22 22.61
CA ASP A 190 19.06 -10.42 23.94
C ASP A 190 17.97 -10.82 24.95
N ARG A 191 16.87 -10.07 25.02
CA ARG A 191 15.72 -10.36 25.91
C ARG A 191 15.08 -11.72 25.65
N THR A 192 15.12 -12.21 24.42
CA THR A 192 14.54 -13.50 24.03
C THR A 192 15.54 -14.66 24.07
N GLY A 193 16.82 -14.38 24.33
CA GLY A 193 17.89 -15.39 24.30
C GLY A 193 18.21 -15.90 22.90
N LEU A 194 17.84 -15.16 21.85
CA LEU A 194 17.99 -15.53 20.44
C LEU A 194 19.12 -14.78 19.73
N LEU A 195 20.00 -14.10 20.48
CA LEU A 195 21.05 -13.25 19.93
C LEU A 195 22.02 -13.98 18.97
N SER A 196 22.24 -15.28 19.15
CA SER A 196 23.05 -16.10 18.25
C SER A 196 22.40 -16.37 16.88
N LEU A 197 21.10 -16.09 16.74
CA LEU A 197 20.33 -16.29 15.51
C LEU A 197 20.21 -15.03 14.65
N ASP A 198 20.82 -13.91 15.03
CA ASP A 198 20.81 -12.64 14.30
C ASP A 198 21.03 -12.81 12.78
N LEU A 199 22.09 -13.51 12.35
CA LEU A 199 22.39 -13.74 10.94
C LEU A 199 21.36 -14.66 10.25
N THR A 200 20.80 -15.63 10.98
CA THR A 200 19.77 -16.53 10.45
C THR A 200 18.46 -15.77 10.24
N LEU A 201 18.06 -14.95 11.20
CA LEU A 201 16.86 -14.11 11.12
C LEU A 201 17.02 -13.02 10.06
N ALA A 202 18.20 -12.42 9.95
CA ALA A 202 18.53 -11.47 8.89
C ALA A 202 18.40 -12.10 7.49
N ARG A 203 18.97 -13.29 7.29
CA ARG A 203 18.82 -14.02 6.01
C ARG A 203 17.37 -14.38 5.73
N PHE A 204 16.61 -14.77 6.75
CA PHE A 204 15.19 -15.04 6.59
C PHE A 204 14.43 -13.79 6.13
N ALA A 205 14.64 -12.64 6.80
CA ALA A 205 14.03 -11.37 6.42
C ALA A 205 14.42 -10.97 4.99
N TRP A 206 15.71 -11.08 4.63
CA TRP A 206 16.20 -10.80 3.28
C TRP A 206 15.54 -11.69 2.23
N ILE A 207 15.46 -13.01 2.45
CA ILE A 207 14.84 -13.97 1.51
C ILE A 207 13.35 -13.67 1.37
N LEU A 208 12.65 -13.47 2.49
CA LEU A 208 11.22 -13.14 2.47
C LEU A 208 10.97 -11.85 1.70
N GLY A 209 11.76 -10.81 1.97
CA GLY A 209 11.69 -9.54 1.25
C GLY A 209 11.94 -9.70 -0.24
N ALA A 210 12.99 -10.42 -0.63
CA ALA A 210 13.31 -10.71 -2.02
C ALA A 210 12.16 -11.45 -2.75
N LEU A 211 11.54 -12.44 -2.09
CA LEU A 211 10.40 -13.16 -2.64
C LEU A 211 9.18 -12.26 -2.81
N LEU A 212 8.89 -11.39 -1.84
CA LEU A 212 7.78 -10.42 -1.93
C LEU A 212 8.00 -9.42 -3.06
N MET A 213 9.21 -8.88 -3.20
CA MET A 213 9.57 -7.98 -4.30
C MET A 213 9.44 -8.68 -5.65
N ALA A 214 9.94 -9.91 -5.78
CA ALA A 214 9.82 -10.70 -7.01
C ALA A 214 8.36 -11.00 -7.37
N ALA A 215 7.54 -11.38 -6.38
CA ALA A 215 6.11 -11.62 -6.56
C ALA A 215 5.38 -10.34 -7.00
N ALA A 216 5.70 -9.20 -6.39
CA ALA A 216 5.13 -7.91 -6.77
C ALA A 216 5.50 -7.50 -8.21
N LEU A 217 6.76 -7.69 -8.63
CA LEU A 217 7.19 -7.44 -10.00
C LEU A 217 6.46 -8.36 -10.99
N ALA A 218 6.36 -9.65 -10.69
CA ALA A 218 5.62 -10.61 -11.52
C ALA A 218 4.14 -10.23 -11.64
N TRP A 219 3.53 -9.81 -10.54
CA TRP A 219 2.15 -9.34 -10.53
C TRP A 219 1.95 -8.03 -11.32
N GLY A 220 2.91 -7.10 -11.25
CA GLY A 220 2.95 -5.89 -12.08
C GLY A 220 3.06 -6.20 -13.58
N VAL A 221 3.95 -7.10 -13.98
CA VAL A 221 4.08 -7.57 -15.38
C VAL A 221 2.77 -8.17 -15.85
N TRP A 222 2.16 -9.03 -15.03
CA TRP A 222 0.91 -9.69 -15.36
C TRP A 222 -0.24 -8.67 -15.51
N THR A 223 -0.32 -7.67 -14.64
CA THR A 223 -1.30 -6.57 -14.70
C THR A 223 -1.15 -5.76 -15.99
N LEU A 224 0.08 -5.40 -16.37
CA LEU A 224 0.35 -4.67 -17.61
C LEU A 224 -0.03 -5.48 -18.86
N ARG A 225 0.26 -6.79 -18.87
CA ARG A 225 -0.09 -7.69 -19.98
C ARG A 225 -1.59 -7.82 -20.20
N ARG A 226 -2.39 -7.64 -19.15
CA ARG A 226 -3.86 -7.59 -19.20
C ARG A 226 -4.37 -6.26 -19.73
N GLN A 227 -3.72 -5.18 -19.31
CA GLN A 227 -4.14 -3.82 -19.61
C GLN A 227 -3.67 -3.30 -20.97
N TRP A 228 -2.83 -4.05 -21.67
CA TRP A 228 -2.29 -3.64 -22.97
C TRP A 228 -3.41 -3.49 -24.02
N PRO A 229 -3.52 -2.33 -24.71
CA PRO A 229 -4.53 -2.13 -25.76
C PRO A 229 -4.34 -3.14 -26.90
N GLY A 230 -5.38 -3.92 -27.22
CA GLY A 230 -5.36 -4.90 -28.33
C GLY A 230 -5.50 -6.37 -27.94
N ARG A 231 -5.88 -6.68 -26.70
CA ARG A 231 -6.22 -8.05 -26.23
C ARG A 231 -7.71 -8.27 -25.89
N ALA A 232 -8.60 -7.39 -26.36
CA ALA A 232 -10.04 -7.60 -26.33
C ALA A 232 -10.49 -8.42 -27.55
#